data_AF-X1KUN1-F1
#
_entry.id   AF-X1KUN1-F1
#
_cell.length_a   1.000
_cell.length_b   1.000
_cell.length_c   1.000
_cell.angle_alpha   90.00
_cell.angle_beta   90.00
_cell.angle_gamma   90.00
#
_symmetry.space_group_name_H-M   'P 1'
#
loop_
_entity.id
_entity.type
_entity.pdbx_description
1 polymer ?
#
loop_
_entity_poly.entity_id
_entity_poly.type
_entity_poly.pdbx_seq_one_letter_code
_entity_poly.pdbx_strand_id
1 'polypeptide(L)'
;MENSICTVEQLKKYAELSDDVERKLKRIIQRHPMRITPYYMSLIDWDNPSDPIKKMAVPSLEEFNLEGSYDTSGEAENTKLPGLQHKYSETALILATNRCAIYCRHCF
;
A
#
# COMPACT_ATOMS: atom_id res chain seq x y z
N MET A 1 -8.05 11.10 -9.59
CA MET A 1 -6.73 10.42 -9.58
C MET A 1 -5.58 11.41 -9.53
N GLU A 2 -5.74 12.57 -10.14
CA GLU A 2 -4.82 13.70 -10.01
C GLU A 2 -4.72 14.15 -8.55
N ASN A 3 -3.57 14.71 -8.17
CA ASN A 3 -3.26 15.19 -6.82
C ASN A 3 -3.18 14.12 -5.70
N SER A 4 -3.03 12.84 -6.05
CA SER A 4 -2.70 11.82 -5.06
C SER A 4 -1.34 12.10 -4.40
N ILE A 5 -1.27 11.84 -3.10
CA ILE A 5 -0.04 11.84 -2.31
C ILE A 5 0.68 10.51 -2.59
N CYS A 6 1.81 10.59 -3.29
CA CYS A 6 2.61 9.45 -3.71
C CYS A 6 4.05 9.50 -3.18
N THR A 7 4.49 10.65 -2.66
CA THR A 7 5.85 10.83 -2.13
C THR A 7 5.86 11.27 -0.68
N VAL A 8 6.99 11.05 0.01
CA VAL A 8 7.14 11.46 1.42
C VAL A 8 7.10 12.98 1.56
N GLU A 9 7.62 13.73 0.58
CA GLU A 9 7.58 15.19 0.56
C GLU A 9 6.15 15.73 0.54
N GLN A 10 5.25 15.06 -0.20
CA GLN A 10 3.84 15.41 -0.21
C GLN A 10 3.16 15.06 1.13
N LEU A 11 3.57 13.96 1.76
CA LEU A 11 3.08 13.53 3.07
C LEU A 11 3.49 14.49 4.20
N LYS A 12 4.66 15.12 4.12
CA LYS A 12 5.15 16.12 5.10
C LYS A 12 4.23 17.34 5.27
N LYS A 13 3.29 17.57 4.34
CA LYS A 13 2.26 18.60 4.49
C LYS A 13 1.25 18.28 5.60
N TYR A 14 1.16 17.02 6.00
CA TYR A 14 0.17 16.53 6.96
C TYR A 14 0.80 16.01 8.26
N ALA A 15 2.05 15.56 8.21
CA ALA A 15 2.76 15.00 9.36
C ALA A 15 4.17 15.55 9.46
N GLU A 16 4.59 15.88 10.68
CA GLU A 16 5.99 16.13 10.98
C GLU A 16 6.76 14.81 10.99
N LEU A 17 7.84 14.76 10.20
CA LEU A 17 8.69 13.59 10.07
C LEU A 17 10.14 14.01 10.34
N SER A 18 10.83 13.25 11.19
CA SER A 18 12.28 13.42 11.34
C SER A 18 13.01 12.95 10.09
N ASP A 19 14.21 13.47 9.85
CA ASP A 19 15.02 13.10 8.68
C ASP A 19 15.30 11.59 8.60
N ASP A 20 15.44 10.93 9.75
CA ASP A 20 15.64 9.48 9.80
C ASP A 20 14.38 8.72 9.35
N VAL A 21 13.22 9.12 9.85
CA VAL A 21 11.93 8.53 9.46
C VAL A 21 11.66 8.78 7.99
N GLU A 22 11.91 9.99 7.49
CA GLU A 22 11.74 10.32 6.07
C GLU A 22 12.57 9.39 5.16
N ARG A 23 13.86 9.21 5.46
CA ARG A 23 14.74 8.32 4.67
C ARG A 23 14.24 6.87 4.70
N LYS A 24 13.80 6.40 5.85
CA LYS A 24 13.25 5.05 6.02
C LYS A 24 11.95 4.86 5.23
N LEU A 25 11.01 5.81 5.30
CA LEU A 25 9.77 5.78 4.54
C LEU A 25 10.03 5.83 3.02
N LYS A 26 11.02 6.61 2.56
CA LYS A 26 11.44 6.60 1.14
C LYS A 26 11.86 5.20 0.67
N ARG A 27 12.59 4.46 1.51
CA ARG A 27 12.98 3.07 1.21
C ARG A 27 11.78 2.11 1.20
N ILE A 28 10.84 2.27 2.12
CA ILE A 28 9.60 1.46 2.13
C ILE A 28 8.80 1.70 0.85
N ILE A 29 8.61 2.96 0.45
CA ILE A 29 7.81 3.32 -0.73
C ILE A 29 8.43 2.81 -2.04
N GLN A 30 9.75 2.60 -2.11
CA GLN A 30 10.39 1.95 -3.26
C GLN A 30 9.93 0.50 -3.44
N ARG A 31 9.58 -0.19 -2.36
CA ARG A 31 9.11 -1.59 -2.38
C ARG A 31 7.58 -1.69 -2.38
N HIS A 32 6.93 -0.87 -1.55
CA HIS A 32 5.48 -0.82 -1.35
C HIS A 32 4.99 0.59 -1.69
N PRO A 33 4.71 0.87 -2.98
CA PRO A 33 4.36 2.20 -3.45
C PRO A 33 3.24 2.83 -2.63
N MET A 34 3.38 4.11 -2.30
CA MET A 34 2.34 4.87 -1.63
C MET A 34 1.48 5.57 -2.67
N ARG A 35 0.17 5.53 -2.44
CA ARG A 35 -0.78 6.37 -3.14
C ARG A 35 -1.97 6.64 -2.23
N ILE A 36 -2.22 7.91 -1.95
CA ILE A 36 -3.33 8.35 -1.11
C ILE A 36 -4.09 9.46 -1.80
N THR A 37 -5.39 9.31 -2.01
CA THR A 37 -6.22 10.38 -2.56
C THR A 37 -6.42 11.50 -1.54
N PRO A 38 -6.61 12.77 -1.95
CA PRO A 38 -6.91 13.85 -1.02
C PRO A 38 -8.13 13.57 -0.13
N TYR A 39 -9.18 12.95 -0.70
CA TYR A 39 -10.35 12.54 0.05
C TYR A 39 -9.99 11.56 1.17
N TYR A 40 -9.25 10.48 0.87
CA TYR A 40 -8.88 9.50 1.90
C TYR A 40 -7.94 10.11 2.95
N MET A 41 -7.08 11.04 2.54
CA MET A 41 -6.22 11.79 3.46
C MET A 41 -7.03 12.67 4.42
N SER A 42 -8.14 13.26 3.96
CA SER A 42 -9.02 14.10 4.79
C SER A 42 -9.83 13.33 5.84
N LEU A 43 -9.88 11.99 5.76
CA LEU A 43 -10.55 11.17 6.75
C LEU A 43 -9.67 10.83 7.95
N ILE A 44 -8.36 11.09 7.86
CA ILE A 44 -7.40 10.79 8.92
C ILE A 44 -7.55 11.84 10.04
N ASP A 45 -7.79 11.36 11.26
CA ASP A 45 -7.62 12.16 12.47
C ASP A 45 -6.13 12.24 12.83
N TRP A 46 -5.51 13.40 12.55
CA TRP A 46 -4.08 13.63 12.79
C TRP A 46 -3.73 13.84 14.26
N ASP A 47 -4.73 14.18 15.09
CA ASP A 47 -4.56 14.32 16.53
C ASP A 47 -4.62 12.96 17.25
N ASN A 48 -5.03 11.90 16.55
CA ASN A 48 -5.03 10.52 17.03
C ASN A 48 -3.87 9.70 16.45
N PRO A 49 -2.80 9.43 17.23
CA PRO A 49 -1.69 8.60 16.78
C PRO A 49 -2.07 7.18 16.35
N SER A 50 -3.21 6.68 16.85
CA SER A 50 -3.73 5.33 16.59
C SER A 50 -4.83 5.29 15.53
N ASP A 51 -5.06 6.39 14.80
CA ASP A 51 -6.10 6.48 13.78
C ASP A 51 -6.05 5.27 12.81
N PRO A 52 -7.17 4.55 12.63
CA PRO A 52 -7.20 3.33 11.84
C PRO A 52 -7.00 3.61 10.35
N ILE A 53 -7.47 4.76 9.84
CA ILE A 53 -7.36 5.12 8.43
C ILE A 53 -5.90 5.43 8.09
N LYS A 54 -5.19 6.13 8.98
CA LYS A 54 -3.76 6.37 8.89
C LYS A 54 -2.98 5.06 8.81
N LYS A 55 -3.27 4.09 9.69
CA LYS A 55 -2.61 2.77 9.68
C LYS A 55 -2.83 2.00 8.37
N MET A 56 -3.98 2.19 7.73
CA MET A 56 -4.31 1.52 6.47
C MET A 56 -3.70 2.20 5.23
N ALA A 57 -3.42 3.51 5.28
CA ALA A 57 -3.00 4.28 4.11
C ALA A 57 -1.54 4.77 4.16
N VAL A 58 -1.06 5.23 5.32
CA VAL A 58 0.25 5.87 5.47
C VAL A 58 1.31 4.82 5.81
N PRO A 59 2.46 4.81 5.13
CA PRO A 59 3.50 3.82 5.37
C PRO A 59 4.10 3.92 6.77
N SER A 60 4.49 2.77 7.31
CA SER A 60 5.04 2.63 8.66
C SER A 60 6.37 1.90 8.67
N LEU A 61 7.19 2.13 9.69
CA LEU A 61 8.49 1.45 9.83
C LEU A 61 8.36 -0.06 10.04
N GLU A 62 7.21 -0.53 10.50
CA GLU A 62 6.92 -1.97 10.67
C GLU A 62 6.90 -2.72 9.34
N GLU A 63 6.72 -2.03 8.20
CA GLU A 63 6.81 -2.64 6.86
C GLU A 63 8.22 -3.12 6.49
N PHE A 64 9.25 -2.82 7.30
CA PHE A 64 10.54 -3.48 7.18
C PHE A 64 10.56 -4.89 7.75
N ASN A 65 9.59 -5.27 8.57
CA ASN A 65 9.45 -6.65 9.00
C ASN A 65 8.98 -7.50 7.80
N LEU A 66 9.82 -8.44 7.39
CA LEU A 66 9.58 -9.34 6.25
C LEU A 66 9.22 -10.75 6.68
N GLU A 67 8.86 -10.96 7.94
CA GLU A 67 8.30 -12.22 8.39
C GLU A 67 7.06 -12.58 7.57
N GLY A 68 6.99 -13.84 7.13
CA GLY A 68 5.92 -14.34 6.26
C GLY A 68 6.38 -14.62 4.82
N SER A 69 5.43 -14.59 3.90
CA SER A 69 5.64 -14.86 2.47
C SER A 69 4.97 -13.77 1.64
N TYR A 70 5.56 -13.45 0.49
CA TYR A 70 4.92 -12.58 -0.51
C TYR A 70 3.88 -13.32 -1.36
N ASP A 71 3.90 -14.65 -1.33
CA ASP A 71 2.93 -15.49 -2.03
C ASP A 71 2.21 -16.37 -1.01
N THR A 72 1.43 -15.75 -0.12
CA THR A 72 0.67 -16.49 0.90
C THR A 72 -0.48 -17.30 0.32
N SER A 73 -1.03 -16.87 -0.82
CA SER A 73 -2.17 -17.46 -1.51
C SER A 73 -1.80 -18.55 -2.52
N GLY A 74 -0.50 -18.69 -2.85
CA GLY A 74 0.02 -19.61 -3.87
C GLY A 74 -0.35 -19.15 -5.29
N GLU A 75 -0.44 -17.85 -5.51
CA GLU A 75 -0.83 -17.23 -6.75
C GLU A 75 0.10 -17.57 -7.91
N ALA A 76 1.41 -17.73 -7.65
CA ALA A 76 2.36 -18.10 -8.68
C ALA A 76 2.01 -19.45 -9.33
N GLU A 77 1.66 -20.46 -8.52
CA GLU A 77 1.30 -21.81 -9.01
C GLU A 77 -0.05 -21.83 -9.75
N ASN A 78 -0.94 -20.90 -9.40
CA ASN A 78 -2.29 -20.82 -9.96
C ASN A 78 -2.38 -19.90 -11.19
N THR A 79 -1.33 -19.11 -11.45
CA THR A 79 -1.26 -18.23 -12.62
C THR A 79 -1.03 -19.06 -13.89
N LYS A 80 -2.00 -19.03 -14.81
CA LYS A 80 -1.92 -19.77 -16.09
C LYS A 80 -1.35 -18.91 -17.21
N LEU A 81 -1.66 -17.61 -17.18
CA LEU A 81 -1.16 -16.59 -18.10
C LEU A 81 -1.01 -15.27 -17.31
N PRO A 82 -0.19 -14.30 -17.77
CA PRO A 82 -0.09 -13.00 -17.13
C PRO A 82 -1.48 -12.37 -16.93
N GLY A 83 -1.86 -12.12 -15.68
CA GLY A 83 -3.16 -11.56 -15.30
C GLY A 83 -4.34 -12.55 -15.27
N LEU A 84 -4.11 -13.85 -15.46
CA LEU A 84 -5.12 -14.90 -15.35
C LEU A 84 -4.71 -15.98 -14.35
N GLN A 85 -5.49 -16.12 -13.29
CA GLN A 85 -5.35 -17.19 -12.32
C GLN A 85 -6.52 -18.18 -12.43
N HIS A 86 -6.21 -19.47 -12.36
CA HIS A 86 -7.20 -20.54 -12.40
C HIS A 86 -6.84 -21.58 -11.34
N LYS A 87 -7.26 -21.29 -10.10
CA LYS A 87 -7.02 -22.12 -8.90
C LYS A 87 -8.09 -23.21 -8.71
N TYR A 88 -9.34 -22.90 -9.05
CA TYR A 88 -10.50 -23.78 -8.90
C TYR A 88 -11.05 -24.13 -10.27
N SER A 89 -11.55 -25.35 -10.46
CA SER A 89 -12.03 -25.85 -11.75
C SER A 89 -13.11 -24.96 -12.39
N GLU A 90 -14.01 -24.41 -11.57
CA GLU A 90 -15.21 -23.72 -12.02
C GLU A 90 -15.02 -22.21 -12.18
N THR A 91 -13.97 -21.61 -11.61
CA THR A 91 -13.83 -20.15 -11.55
C THR A 91 -12.42 -19.69 -11.88
N ALA A 92 -12.30 -18.62 -12.66
CA ALA A 92 -11.04 -17.94 -12.94
C ALA A 92 -11.06 -16.49 -12.43
N LEU A 93 -9.88 -15.98 -12.06
CA LEU A 93 -9.67 -14.58 -11.72
C LEU A 93 -8.91 -13.89 -12.85
N ILE A 94 -9.41 -12.73 -13.27
CA ILE A 94 -8.78 -11.88 -14.28
C ILE A 94 -8.37 -10.56 -13.63
N LEU A 95 -7.07 -10.25 -13.67
CA LEU A 95 -6.52 -8.98 -13.22
C LEU A 95 -6.71 -7.92 -14.31
N ALA A 96 -7.83 -7.21 -14.26
CA ALA A 96 -8.14 -6.14 -15.22
C ALA A 96 -7.24 -4.90 -15.05
N THR A 97 -6.78 -4.63 -13.82
CA THR A 97 -5.88 -3.52 -13.52
C THR A 97 -5.08 -3.80 -12.25
N ASN A 98 -3.86 -3.28 -12.19
CA ASN A 98 -3.03 -3.24 -10.98
C ASN A 98 -3.00 -1.84 -10.34
N ARG A 99 -3.90 -0.95 -10.76
CA ARG A 99 -3.97 0.43 -10.25
C ARG A 99 -5.13 0.60 -9.30
N CYS A 100 -4.82 0.98 -8.07
CA CYS A 100 -5.80 1.30 -7.04
C CYS A 100 -5.83 2.82 -6.79
N ALA A 101 -6.97 3.34 -6.31
CA ALA A 101 -7.06 4.73 -5.88
C ALA A 101 -6.20 4.99 -4.62
N ILE A 102 -6.15 3.99 -3.75
CA ILE A 102 -5.33 3.91 -2.55
C ILE A 102 -4.50 2.63 -2.65
N TYR A 103 -3.22 2.69 -2.31
CA TYR A 103 -2.44 1.48 -2.04
C TYR A 103 -2.49 1.20 -0.54
N CYS A 104 -3.29 0.22 -0.14
CA CYS A 104 -3.44 -0.18 1.25
C CYS A 104 -2.12 -0.74 1.81
N ARG A 105 -1.79 -0.45 3.07
CA ARG A 105 -0.59 -0.97 3.76
C ARG A 105 -0.68 -2.45 4.17
N HIS A 106 -1.81 -3.08 3.85
CA HIS A 106 -2.14 -4.48 4.12
C HIS A 106 -2.63 -5.17 2.84
N CYS A 107 -2.22 -4.67 1.66
CA CYS A 107 -2.50 -5.34 0.40
C CYS A 107 -1.76 -6.69 0.36
N PHE A 108 -2.50 -7.73 -0.03
CA PHE A 108 -1.94 -9.05 -0.36
C PHE A 108 -1.14 -8.98 -1.65
#